data_AF-A0A151JEN9-F1
#
_entry.id   AF-A0A151JEN9-F1
#
_cell.length_a   1.000
_cell.length_b   1.000
_cell.length_c   1.000
_cell.angle_alpha   90.00
_cell.angle_beta   90.00
_cell.angle_gamma   90.00
#
_symmetry.space_group_name_H-M   'P 1'
#
loop_
_entity.id
_entity.type
_entity.pdbx_description
1 polymer ?
#
loop_
_entity_poly.entity_id
_entity_poly.type
_entity_poly.pdbx_seq_one_letter_code
_entity_poly.pdbx_strand_id
1 'polypeptide(L)'
;MIKRPIPALLLALSFSWTSSAMAEDVIQADPVSAVDEKLDIKQQEIKALEEQYAVESSQLKGLKNDNVRLQREGEELEAKRNRAKAALDKQYARLLEDPDTDLVSFQKKYQESWEAVKQNQSEKLKSEQNIVESESRLSQQKQKLARLNSEYTNLQEARVEARVKRLEAELRESSVLETRYTATCSSTMTIGECIGQSKYLTKQKAVNTFKDKLLDRLTESALAKQNLQGVQLNIHVQESQTIESGFSGNGAYTTHIQAQLQAKPDPSAACQLLAVSSRYCLSNSSTSTKQEKKDWVTVTVRSDQYNDAVTINGVNYGSTPVELLLPKGKHRFTVSKPGYQTYNREIYVGGTDTVWVKLVEDKQG
;
A
#
# COMPACT_ATOMS: atom_id res chain seq x y z
N MET A 1 69.70 -25.91 3.93
CA MET A 1 68.82 -25.11 3.05
C MET A 1 69.32 -23.68 3.05
N ILE A 2 69.86 -23.25 1.91
CA ILE A 2 70.61 -22.00 1.74
C ILE A 2 69.64 -20.84 1.52
N LYS A 3 69.81 -19.79 2.32
CA LYS A 3 69.07 -18.52 2.27
C LYS A 3 69.52 -17.70 1.05
N ARG A 4 68.57 -17.10 0.33
CA ARG A 4 68.80 -15.97 -0.58
C ARG A 4 67.74 -14.89 -0.32
N PRO A 5 68.14 -13.64 -0.04
CA PRO A 5 67.22 -12.51 -0.03
C PRO A 5 67.17 -11.86 -1.42
N ILE A 6 65.98 -11.45 -1.87
CA ILE A 6 65.80 -10.56 -3.02
C ILE A 6 65.23 -9.25 -2.45
N PRO A 7 65.79 -8.07 -2.80
CA PRO A 7 65.47 -6.80 -2.17
C PRO A 7 64.14 -6.23 -2.70
N ALA A 8 63.35 -5.66 -1.79
CA ALA A 8 62.17 -4.90 -2.10
C ALA A 8 62.56 -3.56 -2.75
N LEU A 9 62.20 -3.40 -4.01
CA LEU A 9 62.28 -2.12 -4.73
C LEU A 9 60.95 -1.37 -4.51
N LEU A 10 60.95 -0.42 -3.57
CA LEU A 10 59.83 0.49 -3.33
C LEU A 10 59.81 1.56 -4.44
N LEU A 11 58.93 1.38 -5.42
CA LEU A 11 58.59 2.43 -6.38
C LEU A 11 57.42 3.25 -5.81
N ALA A 12 57.73 4.39 -5.21
CA ALA A 12 56.73 5.37 -4.80
C ALA A 12 56.17 6.10 -6.04
N LEU A 13 55.03 5.63 -6.55
CA LEU A 13 54.21 6.37 -7.50
C LEU A 13 53.16 7.17 -6.73
N SER A 14 53.45 8.45 -6.53
CA SER A 14 52.46 9.46 -6.12
C SER A 14 51.49 9.67 -7.28
N PHE A 15 50.41 8.90 -7.30
CA PHE A 15 49.23 9.19 -8.13
C PHE A 15 48.40 10.24 -7.41
N SER A 16 48.49 11.48 -7.89
CA SER A 16 47.57 12.56 -7.52
C SER A 16 46.18 12.20 -8.04
N TRP A 17 45.38 11.53 -7.22
CA TRP A 17 43.95 11.39 -7.47
C TRP A 17 43.32 12.76 -7.23
N THR A 18 43.22 13.55 -8.29
CA THR A 18 42.22 14.62 -8.35
C THR A 18 40.86 13.90 -8.40
N SER A 19 40.20 13.81 -7.24
CA SER A 19 38.80 13.44 -7.18
C SER A 19 38.00 14.53 -7.89
N SER A 20 37.75 14.34 -9.19
CA SER A 20 36.61 14.97 -9.83
C SER A 20 35.37 14.37 -9.18
N ALA A 21 34.86 15.04 -8.14
CA ALA A 21 33.51 14.82 -7.66
C ALA A 21 32.58 15.31 -8.77
N MET A 22 32.28 14.44 -9.73
CA MET A 22 31.06 14.53 -10.49
C MET A 22 29.95 14.29 -9.46
N ALA A 23 29.37 15.38 -8.97
CA ALA A 23 28.07 15.32 -8.33
C ALA A 23 27.09 14.91 -9.43
N GLU A 24 27.00 13.60 -9.65
CA GLU A 24 25.86 13.00 -10.30
C GLU A 24 24.69 13.35 -9.38
N ASP A 25 23.83 14.26 -9.84
CA ASP A 25 22.55 14.54 -9.24
C ASP A 25 21.71 13.27 -9.41
N VAL A 26 21.94 12.29 -8.52
CA VAL A 26 21.13 11.09 -8.44
C VAL A 26 19.78 11.58 -7.98
N ILE A 27 18.91 11.83 -8.96
CA ILE A 27 17.47 11.92 -8.73
C ILE A 27 17.13 10.65 -7.95
N GLN A 28 17.00 10.76 -6.64
CA GLN A 28 16.53 9.65 -5.80
C GLN A 28 15.14 9.33 -6.34
N ALA A 29 15.05 8.27 -7.14
CA ALA A 29 13.80 7.83 -7.69
C ALA A 29 12.81 7.63 -6.55
N ASP A 30 11.59 8.14 -6.74
CA ASP A 30 10.49 7.96 -5.80
C ASP A 30 10.41 6.49 -5.36
N PRO A 31 10.48 6.18 -4.06
CA PRO A 31 10.51 4.80 -3.59
C PRO A 31 9.29 3.98 -4.07
N VAL A 32 8.16 4.64 -4.36
CA VAL A 32 6.99 3.97 -4.93
C VAL A 32 7.21 3.60 -6.39
N SER A 33 7.77 4.48 -7.21
CA SER A 33 8.00 4.20 -8.64
C SER A 33 9.01 3.07 -8.85
N ALA A 34 10.02 2.97 -7.99
CA ALA A 34 10.98 1.85 -8.01
C ALA A 34 10.34 0.49 -7.67
N VAL A 35 9.26 0.46 -6.88
CA VAL A 35 8.49 -0.75 -6.59
C VAL A 35 7.49 -1.04 -7.73
N ASP A 36 6.91 -0.01 -8.32
CA ASP A 36 5.99 -0.13 -9.45
C ASP A 36 6.67 -0.75 -10.67
N GLU A 37 7.89 -0.34 -10.99
CA GLU A 37 8.69 -0.97 -12.07
C GLU A 37 8.91 -2.47 -11.81
N LYS A 38 9.22 -2.86 -10.57
CA LYS A 38 9.40 -4.28 -10.18
C LYS A 38 8.09 -5.06 -10.28
N LEU A 39 6.96 -4.46 -9.92
CA LEU A 39 5.64 -5.06 -10.04
C LEU A 39 5.29 -5.33 -11.51
N ASP A 40 5.56 -4.37 -12.39
CA ASP A 40 5.29 -4.51 -13.83
C ASP A 40 6.13 -5.63 -14.45
N ILE A 41 7.44 -5.66 -14.15
CA ILE A 41 8.34 -6.73 -14.60
C ILE A 41 7.81 -8.09 -14.11
N LYS A 42 7.47 -8.21 -12.83
CA LYS A 42 6.96 -9.47 -12.27
C LYS A 42 5.63 -9.88 -12.87
N GLN A 43 4.74 -8.94 -13.14
CA GLN A 43 3.46 -9.22 -13.79
C GLN A 43 3.66 -9.75 -15.22
N GLN A 44 4.63 -9.22 -15.96
CA GLN A 44 4.98 -9.73 -17.29
C GLN A 44 5.60 -11.13 -17.21
N GLU A 45 6.49 -11.40 -16.25
CA GLU A 45 7.05 -12.73 -16.01
C GLU A 45 5.96 -13.77 -15.69
N ILE A 46 4.97 -13.41 -14.87
CA ILE A 46 3.83 -14.28 -14.53
C ILE A 46 3.02 -14.60 -15.78
N LYS A 47 2.62 -13.57 -16.56
CA LYS A 47 1.83 -13.77 -17.78
C LYS A 47 2.55 -14.66 -18.80
N ALA A 48 3.84 -14.41 -19.04
CA ALA A 48 4.64 -15.22 -19.95
C ALA A 48 4.71 -16.69 -19.51
N LEU A 49 4.82 -16.94 -18.20
CA LEU A 49 4.85 -18.30 -17.65
C LEU A 49 3.47 -18.98 -17.70
N GLU A 50 2.38 -18.24 -17.49
CA GLU A 50 1.00 -18.73 -17.64
C GLU A 50 0.72 -19.16 -19.07
N GLU A 51 1.17 -18.38 -20.05
CA GLU A 51 1.06 -18.73 -21.47
C GLU A 51 1.87 -20.00 -21.80
N GLN A 52 3.10 -20.10 -21.31
CA GLN A 52 3.93 -21.32 -21.48
C GLN A 52 3.27 -22.55 -20.84
N TYR A 53 2.71 -22.39 -19.64
CA TYR A 53 1.99 -23.45 -18.94
C TYR A 53 0.75 -23.91 -19.72
N ALA A 54 -0.01 -22.97 -20.30
CA ALA A 54 -1.18 -23.28 -21.11
C ALA A 54 -0.80 -24.07 -22.38
N VAL A 55 0.29 -23.68 -23.04
CA VAL A 55 0.82 -24.38 -24.22
C VAL A 55 1.26 -25.80 -23.86
N GLU A 56 2.10 -25.97 -22.84
CA GLU A 56 2.57 -27.30 -22.40
C GLU A 56 1.41 -28.18 -21.92
N SER A 57 0.39 -27.60 -21.24
CA SER A 57 -0.80 -28.33 -20.81
C SER A 57 -1.62 -28.84 -22.00
N SER A 58 -1.69 -28.08 -23.09
CA SER A 58 -2.34 -28.50 -24.33
C SER A 58 -1.55 -29.62 -25.02
N GLN A 59 -0.22 -29.51 -25.06
CA GLN A 59 0.66 -30.54 -25.60
C GLN A 59 0.55 -31.86 -24.83
N LEU A 60 0.53 -31.82 -23.50
CA LEU A 60 0.31 -33.00 -22.67
C LEU A 60 -1.02 -33.69 -22.98
N LYS A 61 -2.10 -32.91 -23.19
CA LYS A 61 -3.40 -33.44 -23.59
C LYS A 61 -3.31 -34.15 -24.94
N GLY A 62 -2.57 -33.58 -25.90
CA GLY A 62 -2.27 -34.20 -27.19
C GLY A 62 -1.55 -35.55 -27.03
N LEU A 63 -0.46 -35.58 -26.25
CA LEU A 63 0.31 -36.80 -25.98
C LEU A 63 -0.55 -37.89 -25.33
N LYS A 64 -1.42 -37.54 -24.37
CA LYS A 64 -2.34 -38.50 -23.74
C LYS A 64 -3.34 -39.09 -24.74
N ASN A 65 -3.88 -38.27 -25.65
CA ASN A 65 -4.78 -38.75 -26.69
C ASN A 65 -4.06 -39.67 -27.69
N ASP A 66 -2.83 -39.33 -28.08
CA ASP A 66 -2.01 -40.15 -28.96
C ASP A 66 -1.64 -41.48 -28.32
N ASN A 67 -1.36 -41.49 -27.01
CA ASN A 67 -1.08 -42.72 -26.27
C ASN A 67 -2.30 -43.66 -26.25
N VAL A 68 -3.50 -43.11 -26.03
CA VAL A 68 -4.76 -43.88 -26.12
C VAL A 68 -4.98 -44.41 -27.54
N ARG A 69 -4.61 -43.66 -28.59
CA ARG A 69 -4.67 -44.15 -29.96
C ARG A 69 -3.71 -45.32 -30.19
N LEU A 70 -2.43 -45.16 -29.79
CA LEU A 70 -1.40 -46.20 -29.89
C LEU A 70 -1.80 -47.48 -29.15
N GLN A 71 -2.44 -47.35 -27.99
CA GLN A 71 -2.97 -48.49 -27.22
C GLN A 71 -4.00 -49.28 -28.04
N ARG A 72 -4.97 -48.59 -28.66
CA ARG A 72 -5.99 -49.24 -29.51
C ARG A 72 -5.38 -49.90 -30.74
N GLU A 73 -4.46 -49.21 -31.41
CA GLU A 73 -3.74 -49.77 -32.57
C GLU A 73 -2.93 -51.02 -32.17
N GLY A 74 -2.31 -51.00 -30.98
CA GLY A 74 -1.60 -52.15 -30.42
C GLY A 74 -2.50 -53.37 -30.25
N GLU A 75 -3.72 -53.18 -29.72
CA GLU A 75 -4.72 -54.25 -29.57
C GLU A 75 -5.13 -54.84 -30.93
N GLU A 76 -5.31 -54.00 -31.95
CA GLU A 76 -5.63 -54.45 -33.30
C GLU A 76 -4.48 -55.22 -33.95
N LEU A 77 -3.24 -54.74 -33.80
CA LEU A 77 -2.03 -55.38 -34.30
C LEU A 77 -1.80 -56.73 -33.61
N GLU A 78 -2.05 -56.81 -32.31
CA GLU A 78 -1.97 -58.04 -31.54
C GLU A 78 -3.00 -59.07 -32.01
N ALA A 79 -4.24 -58.63 -32.29
CA ALA A 79 -5.25 -59.48 -32.91
C ALA A 79 -4.83 -59.96 -34.32
N LYS A 80 -4.21 -59.10 -35.15
CA LYS A 80 -3.67 -59.49 -36.46
C LYS A 80 -2.55 -60.52 -36.33
N ARG A 81 -1.62 -60.33 -35.40
CA ARG A 81 -0.55 -61.29 -35.09
C ARG A 81 -1.10 -62.63 -34.67
N ASN A 82 -2.10 -62.65 -33.78
CA ASN A 82 -2.74 -63.89 -33.32
C ASN A 82 -3.42 -64.64 -34.47
N ARG A 83 -4.09 -63.93 -35.39
CA ARG A 83 -4.66 -64.53 -36.61
C ARG A 83 -3.59 -65.08 -37.54
N ALA A 84 -2.50 -64.34 -37.78
CA ALA A 84 -1.39 -64.79 -38.61
C ALA A 84 -0.71 -66.04 -38.01
N LYS A 85 -0.54 -66.08 -36.69
CA LYS A 85 -0.03 -67.25 -35.97
C LYS A 85 -0.93 -68.47 -36.15
N ALA A 86 -2.24 -68.33 -35.91
CA ALA A 86 -3.18 -69.43 -36.07
C ALA A 86 -3.22 -69.95 -37.52
N ALA A 87 -3.11 -69.05 -38.51
CA ALA A 87 -3.04 -69.43 -39.92
C ALA A 87 -1.74 -70.20 -40.25
N LEU A 88 -0.60 -69.78 -39.70
CA LEU A 88 0.68 -70.47 -39.84
C LEU A 88 0.67 -71.85 -39.17
N ASP A 89 0.19 -71.94 -37.93
CA ASP A 89 0.07 -73.20 -37.19
C ASP A 89 -0.82 -74.22 -37.95
N LYS A 90 -1.89 -73.74 -38.62
CA LYS A 90 -2.74 -74.57 -39.49
C LYS A 90 -1.99 -75.12 -40.71
N GLN A 91 -1.08 -74.35 -41.32
CA GLN A 91 -0.29 -74.87 -42.45
C GLN A 91 0.76 -75.87 -41.99
N TYR A 92 1.38 -75.67 -40.82
CA TYR A 92 2.27 -76.68 -40.23
C TYR A 92 1.57 -78.02 -39.99
N ALA A 93 0.31 -78.01 -39.55
CA ALA A 93 -0.46 -79.25 -39.39
C ALA A 93 -0.69 -79.99 -40.72
N ARG A 94 -0.85 -79.26 -41.83
CA ARG A 94 -1.06 -79.84 -43.17
C ARG A 94 0.18 -80.45 -43.79
N LEU A 95 1.39 -80.06 -43.37
CA LEU A 95 2.63 -80.69 -43.86
C LEU A 95 2.68 -82.19 -43.60
N LEU A 96 1.96 -82.68 -42.58
CA LEU A 96 1.86 -84.10 -42.28
C LEU A 96 1.10 -84.88 -43.36
N GLU A 97 0.26 -84.19 -44.14
CA GLU A 97 -0.59 -84.77 -45.20
C GLU A 97 -0.08 -84.38 -46.60
N ASP A 98 0.47 -83.17 -46.77
CA ASP A 98 0.97 -82.63 -48.04
C ASP A 98 2.35 -81.95 -47.86
N PRO A 99 3.45 -82.61 -48.28
CA PRO A 99 4.81 -82.08 -48.13
C PRO A 99 5.12 -80.86 -48.99
N ASP A 100 4.30 -80.54 -50.01
CA ASP A 100 4.52 -79.38 -50.90
C ASP A 100 3.82 -78.09 -50.40
N THR A 101 3.29 -78.10 -49.17
CA THR A 101 2.61 -76.95 -48.55
C THR A 101 3.53 -75.73 -48.41
N ASP A 102 3.12 -74.56 -48.94
CA ASP A 102 3.87 -73.29 -48.79
C ASP A 102 3.78 -72.74 -47.35
N LEU A 103 4.89 -72.85 -46.62
CA LEU A 103 5.06 -72.25 -45.30
C LEU A 103 5.65 -70.84 -45.35
N VAL A 104 6.42 -70.51 -46.39
CA VAL A 104 7.27 -69.32 -46.42
C VAL A 104 6.41 -68.05 -46.42
N SER A 105 5.32 -68.04 -47.18
CA SER A 105 4.41 -66.89 -47.21
C SER A 105 3.71 -66.65 -45.86
N PHE A 106 3.36 -67.71 -45.13
CA PHE A 106 2.73 -67.60 -43.81
C PHE A 106 3.73 -67.23 -42.71
N GLN A 107 4.95 -67.75 -42.77
CA GLN A 107 6.05 -67.36 -41.89
C GLN A 107 6.34 -65.86 -42.03
N LYS A 108 6.45 -65.37 -43.27
CA LYS A 108 6.66 -63.95 -43.56
C LYS A 108 5.53 -63.07 -43.02
N LYS A 109 4.26 -63.42 -43.26
CA LYS A 109 3.10 -62.69 -42.70
C LYS A 109 3.11 -62.63 -41.18
N TYR A 110 3.47 -63.74 -40.52
CA TYR A 110 3.60 -63.75 -39.07
C TYR A 110 4.73 -62.83 -38.60
N GLN A 111 5.92 -62.90 -39.23
CA GLN A 111 7.06 -62.03 -38.92
C GLN A 111 6.72 -60.54 -39.07
N GLU A 112 6.08 -60.15 -40.19
CA GLU A 112 5.62 -58.77 -40.44
C GLU A 112 4.62 -58.30 -39.37
N SER A 113 3.65 -59.15 -39.00
CA SER A 113 2.67 -58.82 -37.96
C SER A 113 3.30 -58.67 -36.58
N TRP A 114 4.34 -59.46 -36.29
CA TRP A 114 5.10 -59.38 -35.05
C TRP A 114 5.96 -58.13 -34.98
N GLU A 115 6.62 -57.77 -36.09
CA GLU A 115 7.39 -56.54 -36.20
C GLU A 115 6.51 -55.30 -36.00
N ALA A 116 5.30 -55.28 -36.58
CA ALA A 116 4.35 -54.20 -36.38
C ALA A 116 3.93 -54.05 -34.90
N VAL A 117 3.66 -55.15 -34.18
CA VAL A 117 3.38 -55.13 -32.73
C VAL A 117 4.58 -54.57 -31.97
N LYS A 118 5.80 -55.02 -32.29
CA LYS A 118 7.02 -54.55 -31.63
C LYS A 118 7.26 -53.06 -31.86
N GLN A 119 7.02 -52.57 -33.07
CA GLN A 119 7.14 -51.15 -33.40
C GLN A 119 6.13 -50.32 -32.59
N ASN A 120 4.86 -50.72 -32.56
CA ASN A 120 3.82 -50.04 -31.77
C ASN A 120 4.17 -50.02 -30.26
N GLN A 121 4.69 -51.14 -29.72
CA GLN A 121 5.17 -51.18 -28.32
C GLN A 121 6.29 -50.17 -28.06
N SER A 122 7.25 -50.06 -28.99
CA SER A 122 8.33 -49.06 -28.90
C SER A 122 7.81 -47.62 -28.96
N GLU A 123 6.85 -47.35 -29.86
CA GLU A 123 6.22 -46.03 -29.99
C GLU A 123 5.41 -45.67 -28.75
N LYS A 124 4.69 -46.64 -28.17
CA LYS A 124 3.96 -46.48 -26.92
C LYS A 124 4.88 -46.13 -25.75
N LEU A 125 5.99 -46.87 -25.57
CA LEU A 125 6.98 -46.58 -24.53
C LEU A 125 7.57 -45.16 -24.69
N LYS A 126 7.87 -44.74 -25.92
CA LYS A 126 8.34 -43.39 -26.21
C LYS A 126 7.28 -42.33 -25.88
N SER A 127 6.01 -42.59 -26.20
CA SER A 127 4.89 -41.73 -25.85
C SER A 127 4.71 -41.60 -24.33
N GLU A 128 4.78 -42.71 -23.60
CA GLU A 128 4.72 -42.73 -22.12
C GLU A 128 5.86 -41.92 -21.50
N GLN A 129 7.08 -42.08 -22.01
CA GLN A 129 8.23 -41.28 -21.56
C GLN A 129 7.98 -39.78 -21.78
N ASN A 130 7.52 -39.39 -22.97
CA ASN A 130 7.23 -37.98 -23.29
C ASN A 130 6.13 -37.40 -22.38
N ILE A 131 5.12 -38.21 -22.01
CA ILE A 131 4.06 -37.81 -21.07
C ILE A 131 4.68 -37.50 -19.70
N VAL A 132 5.50 -38.40 -19.17
CA VAL A 132 6.15 -38.22 -17.86
C VAL A 132 7.06 -36.99 -17.87
N GLU A 133 7.84 -36.78 -18.93
CA GLU A 133 8.69 -35.61 -19.08
C GLU A 133 7.88 -34.31 -19.13
N SER A 134 6.76 -34.29 -19.87
CA SER A 134 5.87 -33.13 -19.95
C SER A 134 5.16 -32.84 -18.63
N GLU A 135 4.71 -33.88 -17.91
CA GLU A 135 4.13 -33.74 -16.57
C GLU A 135 5.14 -33.15 -15.57
N SER A 136 6.41 -33.59 -15.65
CA SER A 136 7.49 -33.03 -14.83
C SER A 136 7.73 -31.54 -15.15
N ARG A 137 7.79 -31.16 -16.44
CA ARG A 137 7.92 -29.76 -16.87
C ARG A 137 6.76 -28.89 -16.36
N LEU A 138 5.52 -29.36 -16.49
CA LEU A 138 4.33 -28.66 -15.97
C LEU A 138 4.39 -28.47 -14.46
N SER A 139 4.84 -29.49 -13.71
CA SER A 139 5.02 -29.39 -12.27
C SER A 139 6.05 -28.32 -11.91
N GLN A 140 7.20 -28.28 -12.61
CA GLN A 140 8.22 -27.25 -12.40
C GLN A 140 7.71 -25.84 -12.71
N GLN A 141 7.01 -25.66 -13.83
CA GLN A 141 6.39 -24.38 -14.19
C GLN A 141 5.36 -23.93 -13.15
N LYS A 142 4.53 -24.85 -12.64
CA LYS A 142 3.56 -24.57 -11.58
C LYS A 142 4.23 -24.09 -10.28
N GLN A 143 5.34 -24.73 -9.88
CA GLN A 143 6.12 -24.30 -8.72
C GLN A 143 6.73 -22.92 -8.93
N LYS A 144 7.26 -22.64 -10.13
CA LYS A 144 7.80 -21.33 -10.49
C LYS A 144 6.71 -20.25 -10.46
N LEU A 145 5.51 -20.55 -10.96
CA LEU A 145 4.36 -19.65 -10.93
C LEU A 145 3.92 -19.33 -9.49
N ALA A 146 3.84 -20.34 -8.62
CA ALA A 146 3.57 -20.13 -7.19
C ALA A 146 4.61 -19.22 -6.52
N ARG A 147 5.90 -19.42 -6.83
CA ARG A 147 6.98 -18.55 -6.34
C ARG A 147 6.83 -17.12 -6.83
N LEU A 148 6.63 -16.91 -8.13
CA LEU A 148 6.45 -15.58 -8.71
C LEU A 148 5.23 -14.86 -8.13
N ASN A 149 4.12 -15.56 -7.93
CA ASN A 149 2.94 -14.99 -7.28
C ASN A 149 3.22 -14.57 -5.83
N SER A 150 3.97 -15.37 -5.07
CA SER A 150 4.38 -14.97 -3.72
C SER A 150 5.30 -13.74 -3.73
N GLU A 151 6.27 -13.68 -4.66
CA GLU A 151 7.14 -12.51 -4.83
C GLU A 151 6.33 -11.26 -5.22
N TYR A 152 5.33 -11.41 -6.10
CA TYR A 152 4.43 -10.34 -6.51
C TYR A 152 3.59 -9.81 -5.34
N THR A 153 2.99 -10.69 -4.53
CA THR A 153 2.26 -10.26 -3.32
C THR A 153 3.17 -9.54 -2.34
N ASN A 154 4.41 -10.00 -2.14
CA ASN A 154 5.38 -9.31 -1.29
C ASN A 154 5.71 -7.90 -1.81
N LEU A 155 5.83 -7.74 -3.14
CA LEU A 155 6.02 -6.42 -3.75
C LEU A 155 4.80 -5.51 -3.60
N GLN A 156 3.57 -6.06 -3.66
CA GLN A 156 2.36 -5.29 -3.38
C GLN A 156 2.35 -4.75 -1.94
N GLU A 157 2.75 -5.57 -0.97
CA GLU A 157 2.89 -5.14 0.43
C GLU A 157 3.98 -4.07 0.57
N ALA A 158 5.14 -4.27 -0.05
CA ALA A 158 6.23 -3.29 -0.08
C ALA A 158 5.82 -1.96 -0.73
N ARG A 159 4.96 -2.00 -1.76
CA ARG A 159 4.40 -0.81 -2.41
C ARG A 159 3.57 0.01 -1.44
N VAL A 160 2.71 -0.65 -0.66
CA VAL A 160 1.89 0.04 0.35
C VAL A 160 2.77 0.67 1.42
N GLU A 161 3.79 -0.06 1.89
CA GLU A 161 4.78 0.47 2.84
C GLU A 161 5.53 1.69 2.28
N ALA A 162 5.97 1.64 1.02
CA ALA A 162 6.63 2.76 0.35
C ALA A 162 5.72 3.99 0.25
N ARG A 163 4.44 3.81 -0.10
CA ARG A 163 3.43 4.88 -0.14
C ARG A 163 3.23 5.52 1.23
N VAL A 164 3.11 4.70 2.29
CA VAL A 164 2.96 5.19 3.67
C VAL A 164 4.19 6.01 4.07
N LYS A 165 5.40 5.48 3.90
CA LYS A 165 6.65 6.19 4.25
C LYS A 165 6.81 7.52 3.51
N ARG A 166 6.47 7.53 2.22
CA ARG A 166 6.47 8.76 1.41
C ARG A 166 5.50 9.79 1.99
N LEU A 167 4.26 9.39 2.24
CA LEU A 167 3.25 10.30 2.79
C LEU A 167 3.61 10.78 4.21
N GLU A 168 4.19 9.93 5.05
CA GLU A 168 4.70 10.33 6.38
C GLU A 168 5.77 11.41 6.30
N ALA A 169 6.67 11.32 5.32
CA ALA A 169 7.71 12.32 5.09
C ALA A 169 7.09 13.64 4.58
N GLU A 170 6.16 13.58 3.62
CA GLU A 170 5.47 14.75 3.07
C GLU A 170 4.61 15.47 4.13
N LEU A 171 3.99 14.74 5.05
CA LEU A 171 3.16 15.31 6.11
C LEU A 171 3.96 16.02 7.21
N ARG A 172 5.28 15.78 7.32
CA ARG A 172 6.17 16.40 8.32
C ARG A 172 6.78 17.71 7.80
N GLU A 173 5.94 18.54 7.18
CA GLU A 173 6.34 19.83 6.63
C GLU A 173 6.43 20.91 7.72
N SER A 174 7.35 21.86 7.53
CA SER A 174 7.41 23.11 8.27
C SER A 174 7.50 24.29 7.31
N SER A 175 6.71 25.34 7.55
CA SER A 175 6.68 26.49 6.64
C SER A 175 6.41 27.79 7.37
N VAL A 176 6.91 28.90 6.81
CA VAL A 176 6.60 30.26 7.27
C VAL A 176 5.52 30.84 6.36
N LEU A 177 4.45 31.35 6.96
CA LEU A 177 3.31 31.89 6.24
C LEU A 177 2.94 33.28 6.76
N GLU A 178 2.78 34.22 5.83
CA GLU A 178 2.19 35.52 6.10
C GLU A 178 0.68 35.48 5.87
N THR A 179 -0.09 35.93 6.85
CA THR A 179 -1.56 35.97 6.76
C THR A 179 -2.12 37.26 7.29
N ARG A 180 -3.08 37.81 6.55
CA ARG A 180 -3.85 38.99 6.93
C ARG A 180 -5.31 38.61 7.13
N TYR A 181 -5.89 39.09 8.22
CA TYR A 181 -7.31 38.95 8.52
C TYR A 181 -7.84 40.24 9.12
N THR A 182 -9.07 40.59 8.76
CA THR A 182 -9.78 41.77 9.25
C THR A 182 -11.00 41.28 10.00
N ALA A 183 -11.04 41.56 11.31
CA ALA A 183 -12.16 41.22 12.17
C ALA A 183 -12.98 42.49 12.44
N THR A 184 -14.31 42.37 12.44
CA THR A 184 -15.20 43.45 12.87
C THR A 184 -15.35 43.40 14.38
N CYS A 185 -14.99 44.48 15.09
CA CYS A 185 -15.18 44.57 16.53
C CYS A 185 -16.66 44.80 16.85
N SER A 186 -17.16 44.14 17.90
CA SER A 186 -18.49 44.47 18.46
C SER A 186 -18.45 45.88 19.08
N SER A 187 -19.57 46.59 19.06
CA SER A 187 -19.71 47.85 19.80
C SER A 187 -19.65 47.66 21.33
N THR A 188 -19.82 46.42 21.81
CA THR A 188 -19.82 46.06 23.23
C THR A 188 -18.51 45.48 23.75
N MET A 189 -17.52 45.22 22.88
CA MET A 189 -16.20 44.70 23.29
C MET A 189 -15.22 45.84 23.54
N THR A 190 -14.23 45.62 24.40
CA THR A 190 -13.11 46.53 24.58
C THR A 190 -12.15 46.45 23.39
N ILE A 191 -11.36 47.52 23.20
CA ILE A 191 -10.30 47.58 22.18
C ILE A 191 -9.31 46.41 22.34
N GLY A 192 -8.89 46.10 23.57
CA GLY A 192 -7.96 45.02 23.86
C GLY A 192 -8.52 43.64 23.51
N GLU A 193 -9.79 43.39 23.81
CA GLU A 193 -10.49 42.17 23.42
C GLU A 193 -10.57 42.03 21.90
N CYS A 194 -10.88 43.12 21.18
CA CYS A 194 -10.91 43.08 19.71
C CYS A 194 -9.53 42.75 19.11
N ILE A 195 -8.47 43.35 19.64
CA ILE A 195 -7.09 43.08 19.19
C ILE A 195 -6.74 41.61 19.45
N GLY A 196 -7.07 41.09 20.64
CA GLY A 196 -6.83 39.70 21.02
C GLY A 196 -7.57 38.72 20.10
N GLN A 197 -8.87 38.98 19.85
CA GLN A 197 -9.70 38.18 18.97
C GLN A 197 -9.19 38.20 17.53
N SER A 198 -8.87 39.39 16.97
CA SER A 198 -8.35 39.50 15.61
C SER A 198 -7.03 38.75 15.45
N LYS A 199 -6.09 38.88 16.40
CA LYS A 199 -4.83 38.10 16.41
C LYS A 199 -5.08 36.59 16.45
N TYR A 200 -6.04 36.15 17.25
CA TYR A 200 -6.41 34.73 17.33
C TYR A 200 -6.99 34.21 16.00
N LEU A 201 -7.92 34.96 15.40
CA LEU A 201 -8.52 34.61 14.10
C LEU A 201 -7.49 34.62 12.96
N THR A 202 -6.52 35.55 12.96
CA THR A 202 -5.42 35.53 11.99
C THR A 202 -4.55 34.29 12.15
N LYS A 203 -4.22 33.89 13.40
CA LYS A 203 -3.49 32.64 13.65
C LYS A 203 -4.27 31.40 13.19
N GLN A 204 -5.58 31.35 13.43
CA GLN A 204 -6.43 30.27 12.91
C GLN A 204 -6.43 30.23 11.38
N LYS A 205 -6.53 31.39 10.73
CA LYS A 205 -6.43 31.49 9.26
C LYS A 205 -5.08 30.96 8.77
N ALA A 206 -3.98 31.29 9.45
CA ALA A 206 -2.65 30.78 9.12
C ALA A 206 -2.59 29.25 9.22
N VAL A 207 -3.11 28.66 10.30
CA VAL A 207 -3.18 27.20 10.49
C VAL A 207 -4.02 26.54 9.39
N ASN A 208 -5.19 27.07 9.06
CA ASN A 208 -6.06 26.51 8.02
C ASN A 208 -5.42 26.61 6.63
N THR A 209 -4.84 27.77 6.28
CA THR A 209 -4.13 27.92 5.01
C THR A 209 -2.91 27.02 4.91
N PHE A 210 -2.17 26.80 6.00
CA PHE A 210 -1.07 25.83 6.02
C PHE A 210 -1.59 24.38 5.87
N LYS A 211 -2.69 24.03 6.54
CA LYS A 211 -3.35 22.73 6.37
C LYS A 211 -3.72 22.46 4.91
N ASP A 212 -4.37 23.43 4.26
CA ASP A 212 -4.80 23.29 2.86
C ASP A 212 -3.58 23.13 1.94
N LYS A 213 -2.56 23.98 2.09
CA LYS A 213 -1.30 23.89 1.33
C LYS A 213 -0.56 22.58 1.56
N LEU A 214 -0.55 22.07 2.79
CA LEU A 214 0.06 20.80 3.13
C LEU A 214 -0.62 19.67 2.37
N LEU A 215 -1.96 19.61 2.42
CA LEU A 215 -2.75 18.58 1.74
C LEU A 215 -2.69 18.68 0.21
N ASP A 216 -2.61 19.89 -0.33
CA ASP A 216 -2.49 20.13 -1.78
C ASP A 216 -1.17 19.62 -2.36
N ARG A 217 -0.09 19.64 -1.57
CA ARG A 217 1.26 19.24 -1.99
C ARG A 217 1.54 17.75 -1.90
N LEU A 218 0.66 16.98 -1.26
CA LEU A 218 0.85 15.53 -1.12
C LEU A 218 0.82 14.87 -2.49
N THR A 219 1.68 13.88 -2.70
CA THR A 219 1.71 13.08 -3.93
C THR A 219 0.39 12.37 -4.19
N GLU A 220 -0.36 12.04 -3.13
CA GLU A 220 -1.67 11.40 -3.17
C GLU A 220 -2.78 12.29 -2.60
N SER A 221 -2.72 13.60 -2.89
CA SER A 221 -3.60 14.64 -2.33
C SER A 221 -5.09 14.36 -2.49
N ALA A 222 -5.54 13.83 -3.63
CA ALA A 222 -6.94 13.51 -3.86
C ALA A 222 -7.47 12.47 -2.85
N LEU A 223 -6.73 11.38 -2.66
CA LEU A 223 -7.07 10.31 -1.72
C LEU A 223 -6.95 10.80 -0.27
N ALA A 224 -5.88 11.54 0.04
CA ALA A 224 -5.67 12.10 1.37
C ALA A 224 -6.83 13.03 1.80
N LYS A 225 -7.27 13.92 0.92
CA LYS A 225 -8.41 14.82 1.19
C LYS A 225 -9.72 14.06 1.36
N GLN A 226 -9.93 13.00 0.58
CA GLN A 226 -11.12 12.15 0.70
C GLN A 226 -11.19 11.49 2.09
N ASN A 227 -10.06 11.07 2.63
CA ASN A 227 -9.96 10.34 3.91
C ASN A 227 -9.54 11.23 5.10
N LEU A 228 -9.65 12.55 4.97
CA LEU A 228 -9.16 13.49 5.99
C LEU A 228 -9.99 13.49 7.28
N GLN A 229 -11.24 13.03 7.22
CA GLN A 229 -12.17 13.07 8.35
C GLN A 229 -11.62 12.26 9.54
N GLY A 230 -11.49 12.92 10.69
CA GLY A 230 -10.95 12.31 11.92
C GLY A 230 -9.43 12.16 11.97
N VAL A 231 -8.69 12.61 10.95
CA VAL A 231 -7.22 12.56 10.93
C VAL A 231 -6.63 13.77 11.64
N GLN A 232 -5.78 13.52 12.64
CA GLN A 232 -5.10 14.57 13.40
C GLN A 232 -3.72 14.85 12.81
N LEU A 233 -3.57 16.03 12.19
CA LEU A 233 -2.30 16.51 11.63
C LEU A 233 -1.42 17.25 12.65
N ASN A 234 -1.96 17.55 13.83
CA ASN A 234 -1.35 18.31 14.93
C ASN A 234 -0.46 19.46 14.44
N ILE A 235 -1.09 20.49 13.88
CA ILE A 235 -0.39 21.66 13.36
C ILE A 235 -0.08 22.60 14.53
N HIS A 236 1.21 22.87 14.75
CA HIS A 236 1.69 23.75 15.80
C HIS A 236 2.21 25.07 15.23
N VAL A 237 1.76 26.18 15.82
CA VAL A 237 2.37 27.50 15.62
C VAL A 237 3.60 27.57 16.52
N GLN A 238 4.80 27.49 15.94
CA GLN A 238 6.07 27.58 16.68
C GLN A 238 6.33 29.03 17.10
N GLU A 239 6.18 29.94 16.13
CA GLU A 239 6.40 31.37 16.31
C GLU A 239 5.33 32.17 15.57
N SER A 240 4.96 33.33 16.09
CA SER A 240 4.05 34.27 15.42
C SER A 240 4.40 35.71 15.78
N GLN A 241 4.75 36.49 14.76
CA GLN A 241 5.11 37.90 14.87
C GLN A 241 4.08 38.75 14.13
N THR A 242 3.64 39.86 14.74
CA THR A 242 2.75 40.83 14.07
C THR A 242 3.60 41.77 13.22
N ILE A 243 3.38 41.76 11.91
CA ILE A 243 4.03 42.67 10.97
C ILE A 243 3.34 44.04 11.01
N GLU A 244 2.01 44.02 10.93
CA GLU A 244 1.18 45.21 10.84
C GLU A 244 -0.16 44.94 11.52
N SER A 245 -0.68 45.93 12.24
CA SER A 245 -2.03 45.84 12.80
C SER A 245 -2.62 47.21 13.02
N GLY A 246 -3.92 47.39 12.77
CA GLY A 246 -4.56 48.69 12.91
C GLY A 246 -6.08 48.66 12.79
N PHE A 247 -6.71 49.70 13.34
CA PHE A 247 -8.13 49.97 13.16
C PHE A 247 -8.38 50.64 11.81
N SER A 248 -9.46 50.26 11.15
CA SER A 248 -9.93 50.89 9.92
C SER A 248 -11.46 51.02 9.94
N GLY A 249 -11.96 52.14 9.39
CA GLY A 249 -13.39 52.40 9.25
C GLY A 249 -14.20 52.35 10.56
N ASN A 250 -15.40 51.78 10.49
CA ASN A 250 -16.37 51.73 11.59
C ASN A 250 -16.10 50.55 12.55
N GLY A 251 -14.89 50.45 13.08
CA GLY A 251 -14.53 49.44 14.10
C GLY A 251 -14.03 48.10 13.54
N ALA A 252 -13.46 48.07 12.34
CA ALA A 252 -12.74 46.89 11.86
C ALA A 252 -11.29 46.93 12.35
N TYR A 253 -10.73 45.79 12.76
CA TYR A 253 -9.34 45.65 13.14
C TYR A 253 -8.63 44.62 12.27
N THR A 254 -7.64 45.10 11.51
CA THR A 254 -6.83 44.26 10.63
C THR A 254 -5.57 43.84 11.35
N THR A 255 -5.25 42.55 11.28
CA THR A 255 -4.01 41.98 11.78
C THR A 255 -3.29 41.23 10.66
N HIS A 256 -2.03 41.59 10.43
CA HIS A 256 -1.09 40.90 9.55
C HIS A 256 0.01 40.26 10.39
N ILE A 257 0.14 38.92 10.31
CA ILE A 257 1.18 38.19 11.03
C ILE A 257 2.03 37.37 10.06
N GLN A 258 3.27 37.15 10.45
CA GLN A 258 4.11 36.05 9.99
C GLN A 258 4.03 34.94 11.04
N ALA A 259 3.74 33.70 10.61
CA ALA A 259 3.66 32.54 11.49
C ALA A 259 4.53 31.41 10.98
N GLN A 260 5.36 30.84 11.85
CA GLN A 260 6.09 29.60 11.58
C GLN A 260 5.26 28.42 12.06
N LEU A 261 4.89 27.55 11.12
CA LEU A 261 3.99 26.42 11.34
C LEU A 261 4.73 25.11 11.09
N GLN A 262 4.43 24.10 11.90
CA GLN A 262 4.96 22.75 11.76
C GLN A 262 3.84 21.73 11.95
N ALA A 263 3.70 20.78 11.02
CA ALA A 263 2.83 19.63 11.18
C ALA A 263 3.53 18.50 11.96
N LYS A 264 2.83 17.91 12.92
CA LYS A 264 3.28 16.75 13.70
C LYS A 264 2.21 15.66 13.71
N PRO A 265 1.88 15.09 12.55
CA PRO A 265 0.77 14.15 12.43
C PRO A 265 0.93 12.95 13.37
N ASP A 266 -0.21 12.37 13.76
CA ASP A 266 -0.20 11.12 14.51
C ASP A 266 0.51 10.00 13.70
N PRO A 267 1.13 9.01 14.36
CA PRO A 267 1.81 7.91 13.68
C PRO A 267 0.92 7.15 12.69
N SER A 268 -0.41 7.12 12.91
CA SER A 268 -1.37 6.47 12.02
C SER A 268 -1.93 7.38 10.92
N ALA A 269 -1.60 8.67 10.89
CA ALA A 269 -2.24 9.64 10.00
C ALA A 269 -2.02 9.28 8.52
N ALA A 270 -0.81 8.88 8.14
CA ALA A 270 -0.51 8.47 6.77
C ALA A 270 -1.36 7.26 6.34
N CYS A 271 -1.52 6.25 7.21
CA CYS A 271 -2.36 5.09 6.93
C CYS A 271 -3.84 5.45 6.79
N GLN A 272 -4.34 6.35 7.65
CA GLN A 272 -5.72 6.83 7.58
C GLN A 272 -5.98 7.59 6.27
N LEU A 273 -5.07 8.49 5.89
CA LEU A 273 -5.17 9.27 4.66
C LEU A 273 -5.11 8.40 3.40
N LEU A 274 -4.31 7.33 3.42
CA LEU A 274 -4.23 6.35 2.33
C LEU A 274 -5.33 5.28 2.37
N ALA A 275 -6.18 5.27 3.41
CA ALA A 275 -7.16 4.23 3.68
C ALA A 275 -6.56 2.80 3.68
N VAL A 276 -5.37 2.64 4.25
CA VAL A 276 -4.69 1.34 4.38
C VAL A 276 -4.68 0.86 5.83
N SER A 277 -4.47 -0.45 6.03
CA SER A 277 -4.42 -1.07 7.35
C SER A 277 -3.38 -0.37 8.25
N SER A 278 -3.71 -0.17 9.52
CA SER A 278 -2.80 0.43 10.50
C SER A 278 -1.50 -0.37 10.70
N ARG A 279 -1.46 -1.64 10.28
CA ARG A 279 -0.25 -2.49 10.30
C ARG A 279 0.95 -1.86 9.56
N TYR A 280 0.70 -1.03 8.55
CA TYR A 280 1.76 -0.39 7.77
C TYR A 280 2.38 0.82 8.48
N CYS A 281 1.68 1.40 9.46
CA CYS A 281 2.18 2.49 10.29
C CYS A 281 2.69 2.01 11.66
N LEU A 282 2.24 0.83 12.11
CA LEU A 282 2.59 0.23 13.40
C LEU A 282 3.76 -0.75 13.25
N SER A 283 4.94 -0.25 12.88
CA SER A 283 6.18 -1.01 13.02
C SER A 283 6.65 -0.95 14.48
N ASN A 284 6.55 -2.07 15.20
CA ASN A 284 7.14 -2.39 16.52
C ASN A 284 7.62 -1.21 17.40
N SER A 285 6.73 -0.26 17.68
CA SER A 285 6.93 0.79 18.67
C SER A 285 5.93 0.59 19.81
N SER A 286 5.91 -0.64 20.34
CA SER A 286 5.33 -0.96 21.64
C SER A 286 6.31 -0.61 22.75
N THR A 287 6.65 0.67 22.89
CA THR A 287 7.10 1.25 24.15
C THR A 287 6.63 2.70 24.20
N SER A 288 5.31 2.86 24.29
CA SER A 288 4.72 4.09 24.81
C SER A 288 5.09 4.21 26.29
N THR A 289 6.24 4.79 26.60
CA THR A 289 6.39 5.47 27.89
C THR A 289 5.28 6.50 27.97
N LYS A 290 4.29 6.26 28.86
CA LYS A 290 3.34 7.26 29.34
C LYS A 290 4.15 8.42 29.91
N GLN A 291 4.51 9.35 29.05
CA GLN A 291 4.81 10.72 29.45
C GLN A 291 3.47 11.45 29.40
N GLU A 292 3.10 12.08 30.50
CA GLU A 292 1.96 13.00 30.58
C GLU A 292 2.16 14.18 29.61
N LYS A 293 1.94 13.94 28.32
CA LYS A 293 1.60 14.98 27.37
C LYS A 293 0.12 15.22 27.53
N LYS A 294 -0.26 16.48 27.73
CA LYS A 294 -1.66 16.90 27.64
C LYS A 294 -2.12 16.65 26.20
N ASP A 295 -2.71 15.49 25.96
CA ASP A 295 -3.34 15.16 24.68
C ASP A 295 -4.44 16.19 24.43
N TRP A 296 -4.43 16.86 23.27
CA TRP A 296 -5.51 17.78 22.91
C TRP A 296 -6.60 16.99 22.20
N VAL A 297 -7.86 17.29 22.48
CA VAL A 297 -9.01 16.59 21.91
C VAL A 297 -10.06 17.61 21.48
N THR A 298 -10.78 17.30 20.42
CA THR A 298 -11.79 18.18 19.84
C THR A 298 -13.08 18.12 20.65
N VAL A 299 -13.58 19.26 21.11
CA VAL A 299 -14.85 19.37 21.83
C VAL A 299 -15.78 20.29 21.07
N THR A 300 -16.99 19.81 20.82
CA THR A 300 -18.07 20.61 20.25
C THR A 300 -19.01 21.07 21.36
N VAL A 301 -19.27 22.35 21.49
CA VAL A 301 -20.24 22.90 22.43
C VAL A 301 -21.50 23.29 21.66
N ARG A 302 -22.66 22.80 22.10
CA ARG A 302 -23.97 23.10 21.50
C ARG A 302 -24.96 23.51 22.59
N SER A 303 -25.76 24.53 22.30
CA SER A 303 -26.82 25.00 23.17
C SER A 303 -28.18 24.84 22.50
N ASP A 304 -29.24 24.78 23.31
CA ASP A 304 -30.62 24.86 22.84
C ASP A 304 -31.04 26.30 22.46
N GLN A 305 -30.15 27.27 22.66
CA GLN A 305 -30.36 28.68 22.35
C GLN A 305 -29.35 29.20 21.33
N TYR A 306 -29.79 30.08 20.44
CA TYR A 306 -28.93 30.82 19.51
C TYR A 306 -28.45 32.14 20.12
N ASN A 307 -27.33 32.68 19.62
CA ASN A 307 -26.69 33.93 20.06
C ASN A 307 -26.30 33.94 21.55
N ASP A 308 -25.90 32.79 22.09
CA ASP A 308 -25.28 32.68 23.40
C ASP A 308 -23.77 32.97 23.35
N ALA A 309 -23.12 33.09 24.49
CA ALA A 309 -21.68 33.28 24.59
C ALA A 309 -21.06 32.11 25.36
N VAL A 310 -20.18 31.37 24.71
CA VAL A 310 -19.45 30.23 25.26
C VAL A 310 -18.09 30.72 25.73
N THR A 311 -17.79 30.51 27.00
CA THR A 311 -16.45 30.67 27.56
C THR A 311 -15.98 29.36 28.20
N ILE A 312 -14.70 29.00 28.01
CA ILE A 312 -14.12 27.80 28.61
C ILE A 312 -12.85 28.21 29.35
N ASN A 313 -12.76 27.85 30.64
CA ASN A 313 -11.72 28.31 31.55
C ASN A 313 -11.56 29.85 31.58
N GLY A 314 -12.66 30.58 31.36
CA GLY A 314 -12.66 32.05 31.30
C GLY A 314 -12.26 32.65 29.95
N VAL A 315 -11.94 31.83 28.93
CA VAL A 315 -11.64 32.29 27.57
C VAL A 315 -12.91 32.25 26.72
N ASN A 316 -13.24 33.31 25.99
CA ASN A 316 -14.45 33.38 25.15
C ASN A 316 -14.21 32.76 23.76
N TYR A 317 -15.12 31.89 23.33
CA TYR A 317 -15.06 31.13 22.08
C TYR A 317 -16.22 31.45 21.11
N GLY A 318 -17.05 32.45 21.41
CA GLY A 318 -18.16 32.88 20.56
C GLY A 318 -19.48 32.19 20.89
N SER A 319 -20.38 32.08 19.91
CA SER A 319 -21.74 31.53 20.09
C SER A 319 -21.87 30.11 19.59
N THR A 320 -22.65 29.27 20.27
CA THR A 320 -22.87 27.89 19.84
C THR A 320 -23.54 27.81 18.46
N PRO A 321 -23.26 26.76 17.67
CA PRO A 321 -22.31 25.68 17.91
C PRO A 321 -20.84 26.10 17.70
N VAL A 322 -19.96 25.70 18.62
CA VAL A 322 -18.50 25.96 18.55
C VAL A 322 -17.74 24.65 18.63
N GLU A 323 -16.74 24.47 17.76
CA GLU A 323 -15.81 23.34 17.78
C GLU A 323 -14.41 23.83 18.11
N LEU A 324 -13.77 23.25 19.12
CA LEU A 324 -12.49 23.73 19.66
C LEU A 324 -11.63 22.61 20.22
N LEU A 325 -10.32 22.83 20.33
CA LEU A 325 -9.36 21.88 20.89
C LEU A 325 -9.08 22.21 22.35
N LEU A 326 -9.31 21.23 23.24
CA LEU A 326 -8.98 21.33 24.67
C LEU A 326 -8.00 20.23 25.05
N PRO A 327 -7.03 20.48 25.94
CA PRO A 327 -6.25 19.40 26.52
C PRO A 327 -7.15 18.43 27.29
N LYS A 328 -6.79 17.16 27.37
CA LYS A 328 -7.50 16.22 28.24
C LYS A 328 -7.36 16.70 29.68
N GLY A 329 -8.48 16.75 30.39
CA GLY A 329 -8.52 17.31 31.73
C GLY A 329 -9.86 17.95 32.06
N LYS A 330 -9.93 18.55 33.24
CA LYS A 330 -11.12 19.27 33.69
C LYS A 330 -11.13 20.68 33.12
N HIS A 331 -12.21 21.04 32.46
CA HIS A 331 -12.44 22.34 31.87
C HIS A 331 -13.75 22.93 32.40
N ARG A 332 -13.74 24.22 32.74
CA ARG A 332 -14.93 24.94 33.16
C ARG A 332 -15.63 25.55 31.96
N PHE A 333 -16.75 24.97 31.57
CA PHE A 333 -17.61 25.45 30.49
C PHE A 333 -18.64 26.40 31.06
N THR A 334 -18.66 27.62 30.54
CA THR A 334 -19.63 28.65 30.89
C THR A 334 -20.34 29.10 29.63
N VAL A 335 -21.66 28.97 29.59
CA VAL A 335 -22.49 29.45 28.47
C VAL A 335 -23.51 30.44 29.01
N SER A 336 -23.51 31.66 28.50
CA SER A 336 -24.33 32.76 28.99
C SER A 336 -25.14 33.40 27.87
N LYS A 337 -26.38 33.79 28.13
CA LYS A 337 -27.23 34.55 27.21
C LYS A 337 -28.09 35.52 28.01
N PRO A 338 -28.28 36.78 27.56
CA PRO A 338 -29.19 37.72 28.22
C PRO A 338 -30.61 37.15 28.36
N GLY A 339 -31.20 37.24 29.56
CA GLY A 339 -32.51 36.67 29.88
C GLY A 339 -32.50 35.18 30.28
N TYR A 340 -31.33 34.56 30.35
CA TYR A 340 -31.16 33.17 30.75
C TYR A 340 -30.13 33.06 31.88
N GLN A 341 -30.30 32.04 32.72
CA GLN A 341 -29.33 31.70 33.75
C GLN A 341 -28.05 31.17 33.10
N THR A 342 -26.90 31.74 33.51
CA THR A 342 -25.58 31.31 33.03
C THR A 342 -25.33 29.85 33.41
N TYR A 343 -25.17 29.00 32.40
CA TYR A 343 -24.68 27.64 32.60
C TYR A 343 -23.19 27.71 32.95
N ASN A 344 -22.77 27.09 34.05
CA ASN A 344 -21.36 27.03 34.46
C ASN A 344 -21.07 25.67 35.09
N ARG A 345 -20.32 24.81 34.39
CA ARG A 345 -19.97 23.46 34.87
C ARG A 345 -18.53 23.08 34.54
N GLU A 346 -17.92 22.36 35.46
CA GLU A 346 -16.62 21.73 35.23
C GLU A 346 -16.83 20.32 34.65
N ILE A 347 -16.29 20.08 33.46
CA ILE A 347 -16.47 18.85 32.70
C ILE A 347 -15.08 18.26 32.43
N TYR A 348 -14.93 16.95 32.67
CA TYR A 348 -13.72 16.23 32.29
C TYR A 348 -13.78 15.87 30.81
N VAL A 349 -12.81 16.37 30.06
CA VAL A 349 -12.65 16.10 28.64
C VAL A 349 -11.62 14.99 28.49
N GLY A 350 -12.05 13.81 28.08
CA GLY A 350 -11.18 12.62 27.90
C GLY A 350 -10.91 12.22 26.45
N GLY A 351 -11.68 12.76 25.51
CA GLY A 351 -11.70 12.38 24.09
C GLY A 351 -12.55 13.37 23.28
N THR A 352 -12.72 13.08 21.99
CA THR A 352 -13.62 13.87 21.14
C THR A 352 -15.06 13.72 21.60
N ASP A 353 -15.70 14.82 22.01
CA ASP A 353 -17.03 14.78 22.63
C ASP A 353 -17.84 16.05 22.31
N THR A 354 -19.17 15.98 22.50
CA THR A 354 -20.07 17.12 22.38
C THR A 354 -20.70 17.48 23.72
N VAL A 355 -20.39 18.68 24.22
CA VAL A 355 -21.02 19.25 25.41
C VAL A 355 -22.34 19.92 25.02
N TRP A 356 -23.45 19.28 25.40
CA TRP A 356 -24.79 19.85 25.25
C TRP A 356 -25.17 20.69 26.45
N VAL A 357 -25.57 21.93 26.18
CA VAL A 357 -26.02 22.90 27.17
C VAL A 357 -27.50 23.19 26.96
N LYS A 358 -28.25 23.17 28.05
CA LYS A 358 -29.64 23.61 28.08
C LYS A 358 -29.73 24.85 28.97
N LEU A 359 -30.03 26.00 28.38
CA LEU A 359 -30.18 27.25 29.13
C LEU A 359 -31.60 27.38 29.68
N VAL A 360 -31.72 27.81 30.93
CA VAL A 360 -33.00 28.02 31.61
C VAL A 360 -33.28 29.51 31.65
N GLU A 361 -34.47 29.92 31.22
CA GLU A 361 -34.90 31.33 31.30
C GLU A 361 -34.91 31.83 32.74
N ASP A 362 -34.42 33.04 32.94
CA ASP A 362 -34.40 33.63 34.27
C ASP A 362 -35.80 34.15 34.61
N LYS A 363 -36.46 33.54 35.61
CA LYS A 363 -37.78 33.97 36.08
C LYS A 363 -37.64 35.12 37.07
N GLN A 364 -37.04 36.21 36.62
CA GLN A 364 -37.03 37.52 37.29
C GLN A 364 -36.78 38.56 36.19
N GLY A 365 -37.87 39.19 35.76
CA GLY A 365 -37.84 40.35 34.88
C GLY A 365 -37.44 41.62 35.63
#